data_AF-A0A2N3QMM1-F1
#
_entry.id   AF-A0A2N3QMM1-F1
#
_cell.length_a   1.000
_cell.length_b   1.000
_cell.length_c   1.000
_cell.angle_alpha   90.00
_cell.angle_beta   90.00
_cell.angle_gamma   90.00
#
_symmetry.space_group_name_H-M   'P 1'
#
loop_
_entity.id
_entity.type
_entity.pdbx_description
1 polymer ?
#
loop_
_entity_poly.entity_id
_entity_poly.type
_entity_poly.pdbx_seq_one_letter_code
_entity_poly.pdbx_strand_id
1 'polypeptide(L)'
;MDENDDIIPVCPVCGQPVRQRDASGAYRGWHVQCDSRMRAAMDAKRRARQALELDERLRYWSAMLTDATGDIRISVIDRNTVAAERDHWAAVLTVERCRQAIMAMRMTPDEVNRYKDPWLRRLCADIGRNGMDLIANRVGWSGARPWRKDPATARDGTLHAAGQLPVPADPDTREGYRGDLDCAPGAVLTVMGALDHIWKEDNTGTPGEPGPWRLR
;
A
#
# COMPACT_ATOMS: atom_id res chain seq x y z
N MET A 1 -49.05 -27.94 66.89
CA MET A 1 -48.74 -29.20 66.18
C MET A 1 -48.46 -28.77 64.76
N ASP A 2 -47.18 -28.66 64.41
CA ASP A 2 -46.76 -28.21 63.08
C ASP A 2 -46.98 -29.37 62.10
N GLU A 3 -48.04 -29.28 61.29
CA GLU A 3 -48.23 -30.08 60.09
C GLU A 3 -47.18 -29.65 59.05
N ASN A 4 -45.96 -30.15 59.18
CA ASN A 4 -45.01 -30.12 58.09
C ASN A 4 -45.26 -31.39 57.27
N ASP A 5 -46.24 -31.31 56.36
CA ASP A 5 -46.42 -32.32 55.31
C ASP A 5 -45.09 -32.43 54.57
N ASP A 6 -44.39 -33.53 54.83
CA ASP A 6 -43.05 -33.82 54.33
C ASP A 6 -43.17 -34.12 52.82
N ILE A 7 -43.28 -33.06 52.00
CA ILE A 7 -43.52 -33.15 50.54
C ILE A 7 -42.48 -34.07 49.93
N ILE A 8 -42.93 -35.26 49.49
CA ILE A 8 -42.05 -36.26 48.91
C ILE A 8 -41.60 -35.77 47.53
N PRO A 9 -40.30 -35.53 47.31
CA PRO A 9 -39.81 -35.04 46.04
C PRO A 9 -39.97 -36.09 44.93
N VAL A 10 -40.25 -35.63 43.71
CA VAL A 10 -40.38 -36.49 42.53
C VAL A 10 -39.05 -36.54 41.79
N CYS A 11 -38.59 -37.74 41.43
CA CYS A 11 -37.34 -37.95 40.73
C CYS A 11 -37.41 -37.35 39.31
N PRO A 12 -36.53 -36.41 38.93
CA PRO A 12 -36.55 -35.78 37.61
C PRO A 12 -36.16 -36.72 36.45
N VAL A 13 -35.64 -37.92 36.75
CA VAL A 13 -35.21 -38.89 35.74
C VAL A 13 -36.32 -39.88 35.38
N CYS A 14 -37.14 -40.31 36.35
CA CYS A 14 -38.15 -41.36 36.15
C CYS A 14 -39.58 -40.93 36.54
N GLY A 15 -39.76 -39.73 37.10
CA GLY A 15 -41.08 -39.18 37.46
C GLY A 15 -41.75 -39.82 38.68
N GLN A 16 -41.03 -40.67 39.42
CA GLN A 16 -41.57 -41.38 40.60
C GLN A 16 -41.14 -40.71 41.92
N PRO A 17 -41.95 -40.78 42.99
CA PRO A 17 -41.61 -40.21 44.29
C PRO A 17 -40.35 -40.85 44.91
N VAL A 18 -39.51 -40.03 45.53
CA VAL A 18 -38.23 -40.43 46.14
C VAL A 18 -38.41 -40.54 47.65
N ARG A 19 -38.54 -41.77 48.15
CA ARG A 19 -38.63 -42.05 49.59
C ARG A 19 -37.27 -42.27 50.27
N GLN A 20 -36.18 -42.21 49.52
CA GLN A 20 -34.82 -42.40 50.02
C GLN A 20 -34.37 -41.13 50.76
N ARG A 21 -33.85 -41.29 51.98
CA ARG A 21 -33.32 -40.18 52.80
C ARG A 21 -31.78 -40.14 52.77
N ASP A 22 -31.22 -38.96 53.00
CA ASP A 22 -29.78 -38.76 53.15
C ASP A 22 -29.34 -38.88 54.63
N ALA A 23 -28.03 -38.66 54.88
CA ALA A 23 -27.46 -38.77 56.23
C ALA A 23 -27.98 -37.70 57.20
N SER A 24 -28.53 -36.59 56.70
CA SER A 24 -29.21 -35.57 57.50
C SER A 24 -30.69 -35.86 57.73
N GLY A 25 -31.21 -36.98 57.20
CA GLY A 25 -32.61 -37.36 57.34
C GLY A 25 -33.56 -36.67 56.36
N ALA A 26 -33.07 -35.87 55.40
CA ALA A 26 -33.88 -35.22 54.37
C ALA A 26 -34.11 -36.17 53.18
N TYR A 27 -35.23 -36.02 52.46
CA TYR A 27 -35.44 -36.77 51.22
C TYR A 27 -34.42 -36.38 50.16
N ARG A 28 -33.86 -37.37 49.45
CA ARG A 28 -32.99 -37.13 48.30
C ARG A 28 -33.78 -36.52 47.14
N GLY A 29 -33.10 -35.70 46.34
CA GLY A 29 -33.68 -35.11 45.13
C GLY A 29 -33.91 -36.10 43.97
N TRP A 30 -33.26 -37.27 43.99
CA TRP A 30 -33.43 -38.34 42.99
C TRP A 30 -33.02 -39.70 43.56
N HIS A 31 -33.45 -40.79 42.91
CA HIS A 31 -33.08 -42.15 43.34
C HIS A 31 -31.61 -42.46 43.08
N VAL A 32 -30.97 -43.23 43.97
CA VAL A 32 -29.59 -43.73 43.79
C VAL A 32 -29.42 -44.50 42.48
N GLN A 33 -30.41 -45.31 42.08
CA GLN A 33 -30.39 -46.04 40.81
C GLN A 33 -30.47 -45.14 39.56
N CYS A 34 -30.98 -43.92 39.71
CA CYS A 34 -31.08 -42.93 38.64
C CYS A 34 -29.88 -41.97 38.59
N ASP A 35 -28.93 -42.10 39.52
CA ASP A 35 -27.84 -41.16 39.73
C ASP A 35 -26.90 -41.06 38.51
N SER A 36 -26.59 -42.19 37.86
CA SER A 36 -25.77 -42.21 36.65
C SER A 36 -26.41 -41.43 35.49
N ARG A 37 -27.72 -41.63 35.26
CA ARG A 37 -28.49 -40.89 34.24
C ARG A 37 -28.61 -39.40 34.58
N MET A 38 -28.81 -39.07 35.86
CA MET A 38 -28.88 -37.68 36.31
C MET A 38 -27.54 -36.96 36.11
N ARG A 39 -26.43 -37.59 36.50
CA ARG A 39 -25.08 -37.06 36.26
C ARG A 39 -24.80 -36.86 34.77
N ALA A 40 -25.11 -37.87 33.94
CA ALA A 40 -24.94 -37.75 32.50
C ALA A 40 -25.77 -36.60 31.88
N ALA A 41 -27.00 -36.38 32.35
CA ALA A 41 -27.84 -35.27 31.91
C ALA A 41 -27.29 -33.91 32.35
N MET A 42 -26.77 -33.81 33.58
CA MET A 42 -26.12 -32.59 34.08
C MET A 42 -24.82 -32.29 33.33
N ASP A 43 -24.02 -33.31 33.02
CA ASP A 43 -22.78 -33.18 32.25
C ASP A 43 -23.06 -32.83 30.78
N ALA A 44 -24.13 -33.37 30.20
CA ALA A 44 -24.59 -32.99 28.86
C ALA A 44 -25.02 -31.51 28.82
N LYS A 45 -25.79 -31.05 29.81
CA LYS A 45 -26.14 -29.61 29.95
C LYS A 45 -24.91 -28.73 30.17
N ARG A 46 -23.93 -29.19 30.96
CA ARG A 46 -22.67 -28.46 31.18
C ARG A 46 -21.88 -28.35 29.87
N ARG A 47 -21.72 -29.44 29.13
CA ARG A 47 -21.05 -29.44 27.82
C ARG A 47 -21.76 -28.57 26.80
N ALA A 48 -23.09 -28.58 26.77
CA ALA A 48 -23.87 -27.71 25.89
C ALA A 48 -23.63 -26.21 26.21
N ARG A 49 -23.59 -25.83 27.50
CA ARG A 49 -23.24 -24.46 27.91
C ARG A 49 -21.82 -24.08 27.52
N GLN A 50 -20.85 -24.96 27.77
CA GLN A 50 -19.45 -24.73 27.38
C GLN A 50 -19.29 -24.60 25.85
N ALA A 51 -20.03 -25.38 25.06
CA ALA A 51 -20.01 -25.28 23.61
C ALA A 51 -20.58 -23.94 23.13
N LEU A 52 -21.66 -23.46 23.74
CA LEU A 52 -22.25 -22.14 23.44
C LEU A 52 -21.28 -21.00 23.80
N GLU A 53 -20.67 -21.04 24.98
CA GLU A 53 -19.67 -20.05 25.40
C GLU A 53 -18.45 -20.05 24.46
N LEU A 54 -17.99 -21.22 24.02
CA LEU A 54 -16.87 -21.34 23.10
C LEU A 54 -17.24 -20.79 21.71
N ASP A 55 -18.43 -21.10 21.22
CA ASP A 55 -18.93 -20.58 19.94
C ASP A 55 -19.07 -19.05 19.97
N GLU A 56 -19.61 -18.48 21.04
CA GLU A 56 -19.70 -17.02 21.22
C GLU A 56 -18.32 -16.36 21.25
N ARG A 57 -17.35 -16.96 21.95
CA ARG A 57 -15.96 -16.48 21.96
C ARG A 57 -15.32 -16.58 20.57
N LEU A 58 -15.55 -17.67 19.84
CA LEU A 58 -15.05 -17.81 18.47
C LEU A 58 -15.63 -16.74 17.54
N ARG A 59 -16.93 -16.42 17.65
CA ARG A 59 -17.54 -15.32 16.89
C ARG A 59 -16.90 -13.98 17.24
N TYR A 60 -16.69 -13.71 18.53
CA TYR A 60 -16.01 -12.49 18.98
C TYR A 60 -14.59 -12.38 18.39
N TRP A 61 -13.79 -13.45 18.49
CA TRP A 61 -12.44 -13.47 17.93
C TRP A 61 -12.42 -13.34 16.41
N SER A 62 -13.38 -13.96 15.71
CA SER A 62 -13.52 -13.84 14.26
C SER A 62 -13.84 -12.41 13.83
N ALA A 63 -14.74 -11.72 14.55
CA ALA A 63 -15.04 -10.31 14.32
C ALA A 63 -13.80 -9.43 14.54
N MET A 64 -13.10 -9.62 15.66
CA MET A 64 -11.84 -8.93 15.96
C MET A 64 -10.76 -9.11 14.88
N LEU A 65 -10.60 -10.33 14.37
CA LEU A 65 -9.65 -10.62 13.29
C LEU A 65 -10.06 -9.92 11.97
N THR A 66 -11.36 -9.87 11.69
CA THR A 66 -11.89 -9.19 10.51
C THR A 66 -11.61 -7.69 10.57
N ASP A 67 -11.87 -7.06 11.71
CA ASP A 67 -11.61 -5.64 11.94
C ASP A 67 -10.10 -5.33 11.81
N ALA A 68 -9.24 -6.10 12.47
CA ALA A 68 -7.78 -5.92 12.39
C ALA A 68 -7.26 -6.08 10.95
N THR A 69 -7.84 -7.01 10.18
CA THR A 69 -7.51 -7.18 8.75
C THR A 69 -7.97 -5.97 7.92
N GLY A 70 -9.13 -5.40 8.26
CA GLY A 70 -9.62 -4.14 7.70
C GLY A 70 -8.66 -2.98 7.94
N ASP A 71 -8.18 -2.82 9.17
CA ASP A 71 -7.22 -1.77 9.55
C ASP A 71 -5.90 -1.90 8.77
N ILE A 72 -5.36 -3.11 8.65
CA ILE A 72 -4.15 -3.38 7.85
C ILE A 72 -4.40 -3.00 6.38
N ARG A 73 -5.56 -3.37 5.83
CA ARG A 73 -5.91 -3.03 4.44
C ARG A 73 -5.95 -1.53 4.22
N ILE A 74 -6.57 -0.77 5.13
CA ILE A 74 -6.62 0.70 5.05
C ILE A 74 -5.20 1.28 5.11
N SER A 75 -4.38 0.83 6.07
CA SER A 75 -2.99 1.29 6.18
C SER A 75 -2.16 1.03 4.92
N VAL A 76 -2.37 -0.11 4.25
CA VAL A 76 -1.73 -0.41 2.97
C VAL A 76 -2.22 0.52 1.85
N ILE A 77 -3.52 0.82 1.79
CA ILE A 77 -4.09 1.77 0.83
C ILE A 77 -3.51 3.17 1.03
N ASP A 78 -3.47 3.65 2.28
CA ASP A 78 -2.91 4.97 2.62
C ASP A 78 -1.43 5.06 2.24
N ARG A 79 -0.64 4.05 2.59
CA ARG A 79 0.78 3.97 2.20
C ARG A 79 0.93 4.02 0.68
N ASN A 80 0.14 3.24 -0.05
CA ASN A 80 0.22 3.20 -1.51
C ASN A 80 -0.19 4.53 -2.14
N THR A 81 -1.14 5.24 -1.53
CA THR A 81 -1.57 6.58 -1.97
C THR A 81 -0.45 7.60 -1.80
N VAL A 82 0.22 7.62 -0.63
CA VAL A 82 1.38 8.48 -0.39
C VAL A 82 2.56 8.12 -1.30
N ALA A 83 2.78 6.83 -1.55
CA ALA A 83 3.81 6.37 -2.48
C ALA A 83 3.53 6.86 -3.90
N ALA A 84 2.28 6.75 -4.38
CA ALA A 84 1.89 7.24 -5.70
C ALA A 84 2.06 8.76 -5.84
N GLU A 85 1.74 9.53 -4.80
CA GLU A 85 1.97 10.99 -4.79
C GLU A 85 3.46 11.34 -4.82
N ARG A 86 4.28 10.69 -3.98
CA ARG A 86 5.74 10.84 -4.01
C ARG A 86 6.29 10.54 -5.39
N ASP A 87 5.83 9.44 -5.98
CA ASP A 87 6.28 8.98 -7.28
C ASP A 87 5.88 9.96 -8.40
N HIS A 88 4.67 10.51 -8.35
CA HIS A 88 4.24 11.60 -9.23
C HIS A 88 5.18 12.82 -9.14
N TRP A 89 5.46 13.32 -7.94
CA TRP A 89 6.35 14.47 -7.77
C TRP A 89 7.80 14.17 -8.16
N ALA A 90 8.28 12.94 -7.97
CA ALA A 90 9.59 12.51 -8.46
C ALA A 90 9.66 12.52 -10.00
N ALA A 91 8.57 12.14 -10.67
CA ALA A 91 8.46 12.19 -12.13
C ALA A 91 8.48 13.64 -12.65
N VAL A 92 7.70 14.53 -12.01
CA VAL A 92 7.69 15.98 -12.33
C VAL A 92 9.07 16.59 -12.14
N LEU A 93 9.73 16.30 -11.01
CA LEU A 93 11.07 16.81 -10.74
C LEU A 93 12.09 16.32 -11.78
N THR A 94 11.98 15.07 -12.24
CA THR A 94 12.86 14.51 -13.27
C THR A 94 12.76 15.28 -14.58
N VAL A 95 11.54 15.62 -15.01
CA VAL A 95 11.30 16.49 -16.17
C VAL A 95 11.91 17.87 -15.96
N GLU A 96 11.63 18.51 -14.83
CA GLU A 96 12.14 19.85 -14.55
C GLU A 96 13.67 19.90 -14.48
N ARG A 97 14.32 18.87 -13.93
CA ARG A 97 15.79 18.78 -13.97
C ARG A 97 16.31 18.63 -15.41
N CYS A 98 15.68 17.79 -16.23
CA CYS A 98 16.06 17.66 -17.64
C CYS A 98 15.90 19.01 -18.37
N ARG A 99 14.80 19.73 -18.13
CA ARG A 99 14.54 21.06 -18.69
C ARG A 99 15.58 22.09 -18.23
N GLN A 100 15.93 22.10 -16.95
CA GLN A 100 17.01 22.94 -16.40
C GLN A 100 18.37 22.65 -17.06
N ALA A 101 18.71 21.38 -17.29
CA ALA A 101 19.96 21.00 -17.94
C ALA A 101 20.02 21.45 -19.41
N ILE A 102 18.91 21.30 -20.14
CA ILE A 102 18.75 21.85 -21.50
C ILE A 102 18.97 23.37 -21.48
N MET A 103 18.33 24.07 -20.56
CA MET A 103 18.42 25.53 -20.45
C MET A 103 19.82 26.00 -20.09
N ALA A 104 20.51 25.34 -19.16
CA ALA A 104 21.90 25.65 -18.82
C ALA A 104 22.83 25.50 -20.03
N MET A 105 22.69 24.42 -20.81
CA MET A 105 23.47 24.23 -22.05
C MET A 105 23.20 25.32 -23.10
N ARG A 106 21.97 25.86 -23.15
CA ARG A 106 21.61 26.88 -24.15
C ARG A 106 21.96 28.30 -23.72
N MET A 107 21.71 28.64 -22.46
CA MET A 107 21.78 30.00 -21.96
C MET A 107 23.13 30.34 -21.36
N THR A 108 23.78 29.39 -20.68
CA THR A 108 25.05 29.61 -19.99
C THR A 108 26.11 28.56 -20.37
N PRO A 109 26.44 28.43 -21.67
CA PRO A 109 27.36 27.39 -22.15
C PRO A 109 28.75 27.48 -21.52
N ASP A 110 29.23 28.70 -21.22
CA ASP A 110 30.51 28.91 -20.54
C ASP A 110 30.52 28.38 -19.10
N GLU A 111 29.40 28.52 -18.39
CA GLU A 111 29.25 27.99 -17.03
C GLU A 111 29.24 26.46 -17.06
N VAL A 112 28.54 25.88 -18.04
CA VAL A 112 28.53 24.44 -18.28
C VAL A 112 29.92 23.90 -18.58
N ASN A 113 30.66 24.59 -19.45
CA ASN A 113 32.05 24.22 -19.80
C ASN A 113 33.01 24.35 -18.61
N ARG A 114 32.88 25.42 -17.80
CA ARG A 114 33.75 25.66 -16.63
C ARG A 114 33.45 24.71 -15.48
N TYR A 115 32.18 24.35 -15.29
CA TYR A 115 31.72 23.37 -14.30
C TYR A 115 32.14 23.68 -12.85
N LYS A 116 32.18 24.97 -12.50
CA LYS A 116 32.54 25.43 -11.15
C LYS A 116 31.32 25.68 -10.27
N ASP A 117 30.15 25.86 -10.88
CA ASP A 117 28.92 26.17 -10.16
C ASP A 117 28.40 24.95 -9.38
N PRO A 118 28.25 25.05 -8.04
CA PRO A 118 27.68 23.99 -7.22
C PRO A 118 26.27 23.56 -7.64
N TRP A 119 25.43 24.48 -8.14
CA TRP A 119 24.08 24.13 -8.60
C TRP A 119 24.14 23.21 -9.81
N LEU A 120 24.94 23.54 -10.83
CA LEU A 120 25.13 22.71 -12.01
C LEU A 120 25.70 21.33 -11.66
N ARG A 121 26.64 21.26 -10.71
CA ARG A 121 27.20 19.97 -10.26
C ARG A 121 26.14 19.10 -9.60
N ARG A 122 25.29 19.70 -8.76
CA ARG A 122 24.14 19.00 -8.16
C ARG A 122 23.14 18.55 -9.22
N LEU A 123 22.82 19.39 -10.20
CA LEU A 123 21.94 19.04 -11.32
C LEU A 123 22.48 17.84 -12.11
N CYS A 124 23.79 17.82 -12.37
CA CYS A 124 24.43 16.68 -13.03
C CYS A 124 24.39 15.42 -12.16
N ALA A 125 24.61 15.54 -10.86
CA ALA A 125 24.52 14.40 -9.93
C ALA A 125 23.09 13.86 -9.82
N ASP A 126 22.07 14.74 -9.82
CA ASP A 126 20.65 14.38 -9.85
C ASP A 126 20.35 13.54 -11.10
N ILE A 127 20.77 13.99 -12.28
CA ILE A 127 20.47 13.35 -13.59
C ILE A 127 21.37 12.15 -13.92
N GLY A 128 22.62 12.18 -13.49
CA GLY A 128 23.63 11.17 -13.80
C GLY A 128 24.35 11.36 -15.14
N ARG A 129 25.49 10.68 -15.29
CA ARG A 129 26.35 10.80 -16.49
C ARG A 129 25.61 10.40 -17.76
N ASN A 130 24.90 9.28 -17.73
CA ASN A 130 24.18 8.76 -18.90
C ASN A 130 23.05 9.70 -19.32
N GLY A 131 22.28 10.21 -18.35
CA GLY A 131 21.21 11.17 -18.60
C GLY A 131 21.75 12.49 -19.18
N MET A 132 22.79 13.05 -18.58
CA MET A 132 23.44 14.27 -19.07
C MET A 132 24.02 14.09 -20.48
N ASP A 133 24.60 12.92 -20.77
CA ASP A 133 25.12 12.61 -22.11
C ASP A 133 24.03 12.50 -23.16
N LEU A 134 22.90 11.91 -22.78
CA LEU A 134 21.73 11.81 -23.63
C LEU A 134 21.14 13.19 -23.93
N ILE A 135 20.96 14.03 -22.90
CA ILE A 135 20.50 15.42 -23.05
C ILE A 135 21.43 16.17 -23.99
N ALA A 136 22.74 16.13 -23.72
CA ALA A 136 23.78 16.78 -24.54
C ALA A 136 23.70 16.33 -26.01
N ASN A 137 23.54 15.03 -26.27
CA ASN A 137 23.38 14.52 -27.63
C ASN A 137 22.09 15.02 -28.30
N ARG A 138 20.99 15.09 -27.55
CA ARG A 138 19.67 15.46 -28.11
C ARG A 138 19.62 16.94 -28.50
N VAL A 139 20.22 17.81 -27.70
CA VAL A 139 20.30 19.27 -27.94
C VAL A 139 21.44 19.66 -28.90
N GLY A 140 22.32 18.72 -29.28
CA GLY A 140 23.45 19.00 -30.17
C GLY A 140 24.62 19.70 -29.47
N TRP A 141 24.80 19.47 -28.17
CA TRP A 141 25.89 20.06 -27.38
C TRP A 141 27.27 19.61 -27.88
N SER A 142 28.08 20.57 -28.32
CA SER A 142 29.46 20.39 -28.80
C SER A 142 30.54 20.77 -27.78
N GLY A 143 30.14 21.35 -26.64
CA GLY A 143 31.05 21.77 -25.56
C GLY A 143 31.62 20.60 -24.76
N ALA A 144 32.43 20.95 -23.75
CA ALA A 144 32.99 19.97 -22.82
C ALA A 144 31.88 19.22 -22.06
N ARG A 145 32.19 17.99 -21.63
CA ARG A 145 31.29 17.14 -20.82
C ARG A 145 31.89 16.84 -19.45
N PRO A 146 32.05 17.87 -18.60
CA PRO A 146 32.80 17.78 -17.35
C PRO A 146 32.17 16.80 -16.34
N TRP A 147 30.83 16.64 -16.36
CA TRP A 147 30.12 15.64 -15.54
C TRP A 147 30.61 14.20 -15.74
N ARG A 148 31.23 13.87 -16.89
CA ARG A 148 31.82 12.53 -17.12
C ARG A 148 32.99 12.23 -16.19
N LYS A 149 33.67 13.28 -15.72
CA LYS A 149 34.87 13.21 -14.87
C LYS A 149 34.58 13.58 -13.42
N ASP A 150 33.37 14.05 -13.10
CA ASP A 150 33.00 14.38 -11.72
C ASP A 150 32.73 13.08 -10.92
N PRO A 151 33.53 12.77 -9.89
CA PRO A 151 33.30 11.59 -9.07
C PRO A 151 31.97 11.64 -8.32
N ALA A 152 31.40 12.83 -8.08
CA ALA A 152 30.10 12.99 -7.45
C ALA A 152 28.93 12.68 -8.40
N THR A 153 29.16 12.60 -9.71
CA THR A 153 28.11 12.28 -10.68
C THR A 153 28.11 10.78 -10.97
N ALA A 154 27.16 10.06 -10.38
CA ALA A 154 26.98 8.63 -10.64
C ALA A 154 26.57 8.34 -12.10
N ARG A 155 26.64 7.06 -12.50
CA ARG A 155 26.25 6.64 -13.85
C ARG A 155 24.81 7.02 -14.19
N ASP A 156 23.88 6.67 -13.29
CA ASP A 156 22.43 6.81 -13.51
C ASP A 156 21.80 7.91 -12.61
N GLY A 157 22.63 8.68 -11.91
CA GLY A 157 22.19 9.80 -11.08
C GLY A 157 21.53 9.36 -9.77
N THR A 158 20.84 10.31 -9.12
CA THR A 158 20.04 10.05 -7.90
C THR A 158 18.54 10.20 -8.14
N LEU A 159 18.14 10.74 -9.29
CA LEU A 159 16.75 10.77 -9.72
C LEU A 159 16.31 9.38 -10.16
N HIS A 160 15.53 8.72 -9.32
CA HIS A 160 14.81 7.50 -9.66
C HIS A 160 13.31 7.80 -9.51
N ALA A 161 12.63 8.04 -10.62
CA ALA A 161 11.20 8.31 -10.63
C ALA A 161 10.41 7.03 -10.94
N ALA A 162 9.83 6.40 -9.92
CA ALA A 162 8.86 5.32 -10.10
C ALA A 162 7.45 5.88 -10.33
N GLY A 163 7.29 6.90 -11.17
CA GLY A 163 6.04 7.65 -11.28
C GLY A 163 5.61 7.93 -12.71
N GLN A 164 4.33 8.27 -12.86
CA GLN A 164 3.69 8.56 -14.14
C GLN A 164 3.51 10.07 -14.32
N LEU A 165 3.77 10.54 -15.53
CA LEU A 165 3.38 11.88 -15.97
C LEU A 165 2.11 11.76 -16.80
N PRO A 166 1.13 12.66 -16.62
CA PRO A 166 0.00 12.73 -17.54
C PRO A 166 0.53 12.98 -18.96
N VAL A 167 -0.08 12.35 -19.96
CA VAL A 167 0.21 12.68 -21.36
C VAL A 167 -0.25 14.14 -21.57
N PRO A 168 0.61 15.04 -22.09
CA PRO A 168 0.19 16.39 -22.44
C PRO A 168 -1.04 16.31 -23.35
N ALA A 169 -2.12 17.00 -23.01
CA ALA A 169 -3.39 16.88 -23.69
C ALA A 169 -3.22 17.12 -25.20
N ASP A 170 -3.62 16.14 -26.02
CA ASP A 170 -3.78 16.34 -27.45
C ASP A 170 -4.83 17.46 -27.64
N PRO A 171 -4.50 18.58 -28.31
CA PRO A 171 -5.38 19.74 -28.40
C PRO A 171 -6.77 19.44 -29.01
N ASP A 172 -6.93 18.31 -29.72
CA ASP A 172 -8.19 17.90 -30.35
C ASP A 172 -9.04 16.90 -29.55
N THR A 173 -8.60 16.46 -28.36
CA THR A 173 -9.44 15.60 -27.51
C THR A 173 -9.86 16.32 -26.24
N ARG A 174 -11.10 16.83 -26.26
CA ARG A 174 -11.79 17.43 -25.10
C ARG A 174 -12.03 16.42 -23.97
N GLU A 175 -11.77 15.14 -24.24
CA GLU A 175 -11.66 14.06 -23.27
C GLU A 175 -10.24 13.50 -23.38
N GLY A 176 -9.36 13.94 -22.48
CA GLY A 176 -7.93 13.61 -22.52
C GLY A 176 -7.72 12.10 -22.61
N TYR A 177 -7.19 11.65 -23.74
CA TYR A 177 -6.68 10.30 -23.89
C TYR A 177 -5.58 10.08 -22.85
N ARG A 178 -5.89 9.32 -21.81
CA ARG A 178 -4.91 8.87 -20.82
C ARG A 178 -4.34 7.56 -21.35
N GLY A 179 -3.05 7.54 -21.67
CA GLY A 179 -2.30 6.30 -21.92
C GLY A 179 -2.09 5.45 -20.65
N ASP A 180 -2.97 5.59 -19.66
CA ASP A 180 -2.91 4.96 -18.34
C ASP A 180 -3.36 3.49 -18.36
N LEU A 181 -3.99 3.03 -19.45
CA LEU A 181 -4.51 1.66 -19.57
C LEU A 181 -3.48 0.63 -20.07
N ASP A 182 -2.36 1.04 -20.68
CA ASP A 182 -1.40 0.12 -21.32
C ASP A 182 -0.05 -0.05 -20.60
N CYS A 183 0.19 0.61 -19.46
CA CYS A 183 1.52 0.59 -18.81
C CYS A 183 1.50 -0.12 -17.45
N ALA A 184 2.29 -1.20 -17.35
CA ALA A 184 2.40 -2.05 -16.17
C ALA A 184 2.78 -1.27 -14.88
N PRO A 185 2.29 -1.69 -13.70
CA PRO A 185 2.73 -1.16 -12.41
C PRO A 185 4.26 -1.22 -12.27
N GLY A 186 4.89 -0.08 -11.94
CA GLY A 186 6.36 0.00 -11.78
C GLY A 186 7.13 0.48 -13.01
N ALA A 187 6.47 1.01 -14.05
CA ALA A 187 7.14 1.71 -15.13
C ALA A 187 7.89 2.95 -14.58
N VAL A 188 9.22 2.85 -14.48
CA VAL A 188 10.10 3.93 -14.02
C VAL A 188 10.24 4.97 -15.14
N LEU A 189 9.98 6.24 -14.85
CA LEU A 189 10.26 7.33 -15.78
C LEU A 189 11.78 7.44 -15.95
N THR A 190 12.24 7.20 -17.17
CA THR A 190 13.64 7.35 -17.54
C THR A 190 13.93 8.77 -18.02
N VAL A 191 15.20 9.17 -18.08
CA VAL A 191 15.61 10.45 -18.71
C VAL A 191 15.14 10.52 -20.17
N MET A 192 15.13 9.40 -20.90
CA MET A 192 14.53 9.33 -22.23
C MET A 192 13.04 9.69 -22.21
N GLY A 193 12.27 9.06 -21.31
CA GLY A 193 10.84 9.35 -21.17
C GLY A 193 10.57 10.80 -20.78
N ALA A 194 11.40 11.39 -19.91
CA ALA A 194 11.32 12.81 -19.55
C ALA A 194 11.62 13.72 -20.74
N LEU A 195 12.62 13.39 -21.55
CA LEU A 195 12.94 14.14 -22.77
C LEU A 195 11.84 14.03 -23.83
N ASP A 196 11.22 12.87 -23.99
CA ASP A 196 10.09 12.68 -24.89
C ASP A 196 8.87 13.48 -24.42
N HIS A 197 8.64 13.53 -23.11
CA HIS A 197 7.58 14.36 -22.51
C HIS A 197 7.82 15.85 -22.76
N ILE A 198 9.02 16.35 -22.46
CA ILE A 198 9.44 17.73 -22.76
C ILE A 198 9.29 18.04 -24.26
N TRP A 199 9.67 17.10 -25.13
CA TRP A 199 9.49 17.28 -26.56
C TRP A 199 8.01 17.40 -26.91
N LYS A 200 7.12 16.56 -26.36
CA LYS A 200 5.68 16.67 -26.63
C LYS A 200 5.06 17.98 -26.14
N GLU A 201 5.48 18.47 -24.96
CA GLU A 201 4.99 19.73 -24.41
C GLU A 201 5.49 20.95 -25.18
N ASP A 202 6.79 20.97 -25.47
CA ASP A 202 7.46 22.19 -25.91
C ASP A 202 7.62 22.25 -27.45
N ASN A 203 7.43 21.14 -28.17
CA ASN A 203 7.60 21.12 -29.62
C ASN A 203 6.42 21.77 -30.34
N THR A 204 6.68 22.91 -30.97
CA THR A 204 5.75 23.60 -31.88
C THR A 204 5.93 23.18 -33.34
N GLY A 205 6.85 22.25 -33.65
CA GLY A 205 7.19 21.78 -35.00
C GLY A 205 6.57 20.44 -35.38
N THR A 206 6.98 19.87 -36.51
CA THR A 206 6.41 18.61 -37.04
C THR A 206 6.93 17.39 -36.28
N PRO A 207 6.12 16.33 -36.06
CA PRO A 207 6.60 15.09 -35.46
C PRO A 207 7.83 14.51 -36.18
N GLY A 208 8.88 14.22 -35.42
CA GLY A 208 10.15 13.71 -35.96
C GLY A 208 11.19 14.79 -36.32
N GLU A 209 10.81 16.07 -36.36
CA GLU A 209 11.79 17.15 -36.41
C GLU A 209 12.59 17.20 -35.10
N PRO A 210 13.87 17.59 -35.16
CA PRO A 210 14.56 17.93 -33.94
C PRO A 210 13.77 19.05 -33.25
N GLY A 211 13.26 18.77 -32.04
CA GLY A 211 12.47 19.74 -31.29
C GLY A 211 13.22 21.06 -31.11
N PRO A 212 12.58 22.08 -30.52
CA PRO A 212 13.06 23.48 -30.50
C PRO A 212 14.43 23.69 -29.81
N TRP A 213 15.01 22.62 -29.31
CA TRP A 213 16.24 22.50 -28.54
C TRP A 213 17.47 22.12 -29.38
N ARG A 214 17.34 21.75 -30.66
CA ARG A 214 18.52 21.62 -31.55
C ARG A 214 18.90 22.96 -32.14
N LEU A 215 20.15 23.36 -31.95
CA LEU A 215 20.78 24.42 -32.74
C LEU A 215 21.19 23.82 -34.10
N ARG A 216 20.81 24.51 -35.19
CA ARG A 216 21.45 24.32 -36.50
C ARG A 216 22.79 25.03 -36.51
#